data_AF-A0ABC9PBB4-F1
#
_entry.id   AF-A0ABC9PBB4-F1
#
_cell.length_a   1.000
_cell.length_b   1.000
_cell.length_c   1.000
_cell.angle_alpha   90.00
_cell.angle_beta   90.00
_cell.angle_gamma   90.00
#
_symmetry.space_group_name_H-M   'P 1'
#
loop_
_entity.id
_entity.type
_entity.pdbx_description
1 polymer ?
#
loop_
_entity_poly.entity_id
_entity_poly.type
_entity_poly.pdbx_seq_one_letter_code
_entity_poly.pdbx_strand_id
1 'polypeptide(L)'
;MAKYGFLEILDEEMGKSFPFDYEINWDKKNHAVEVAFLLEVQNPGGIETVDAEGNASAEDIYFEEAVLFYNPTKSRFEAENYLAALPYEPKKGLSREFLTYFVDFLTQTAESGLDALMDFLADSEAAEFEMAWNAEAFENGRADLTETTFYPYPRY
;
A
#
# COMPACT_ATOMS: atom_id res chain seq x y z
N MET A 1 9.15 -23.95 -7.32
CA MET A 1 8.02 -23.45 -6.50
C MET A 1 8.58 -22.33 -5.64
N ALA A 2 7.89 -21.19 -5.59
CA ALA A 2 8.24 -20.09 -4.70
C ALA A 2 8.32 -20.63 -3.27
N LYS A 3 9.50 -20.54 -2.65
CA LYS A 3 9.76 -21.05 -1.29
C LYS A 3 8.93 -20.31 -0.26
N TYR A 4 8.62 -19.03 -0.54
CA TYR A 4 7.79 -18.19 0.34
C TYR A 4 6.39 -17.90 -0.22
N GLY A 5 5.92 -18.70 -1.18
CA GLY A 5 4.55 -18.58 -1.67
C GLY A 5 4.30 -17.21 -2.32
N PHE A 6 3.17 -16.56 -2.02
CA PHE A 6 2.86 -15.26 -2.63
C PHE A 6 3.82 -14.13 -2.20
N LEU A 7 4.49 -14.26 -1.05
CA LEU A 7 5.40 -13.23 -0.55
C LEU A 7 6.58 -13.00 -1.50
N GLU A 8 7.12 -14.09 -2.05
CA GLU A 8 8.20 -14.04 -3.05
C GLU A 8 7.73 -13.38 -4.35
N ILE A 9 6.49 -13.64 -4.75
CA ILE A 9 5.91 -13.05 -5.96
C ILE A 9 5.59 -11.57 -5.76
N LEU A 10 5.11 -11.19 -4.57
CA LEU A 10 4.86 -9.80 -4.21
C LEU A 10 6.16 -9.00 -4.26
N ASP A 11 7.23 -9.50 -3.64
CA ASP A 11 8.56 -8.89 -3.67
C ASP A 11 9.10 -8.74 -5.10
N GLU A 12 8.97 -9.78 -5.93
CA GLU A 12 9.33 -9.73 -7.35
C GLU A 12 8.57 -8.64 -8.14
N GLU A 13 7.25 -8.54 -7.97
CA GLU A 13 6.43 -7.57 -8.71
C GLU A 13 6.62 -6.14 -8.19
N MET A 14 6.75 -5.95 -6.86
CA MET A 14 7.06 -4.66 -6.25
C MET A 14 8.40 -4.12 -6.76
N GLY A 15 9.47 -4.92 -6.69
CA GLY A 15 10.80 -4.50 -7.14
C GLY A 15 10.92 -4.26 -8.65
N LYS A 16 9.96 -4.74 -9.43
CA LYS A 16 9.90 -4.54 -10.88
C LYS A 16 9.13 -3.27 -11.27
N SER A 17 8.07 -2.93 -10.55
CA SER A 17 7.05 -2.01 -11.04
C SER A 17 6.62 -0.92 -10.06
N PHE A 18 6.99 -1.00 -8.79
CA PHE A 18 6.67 0.05 -7.81
C PHE A 18 7.82 1.07 -7.75
N PRO A 19 7.58 2.37 -8.01
CA PRO A 19 8.65 3.34 -8.20
C PRO A 19 9.09 4.07 -6.92
N PHE A 20 8.40 3.87 -5.80
CA PHE A 20 8.68 4.53 -4.52
C PHE A 20 9.49 3.62 -3.59
N ASP A 21 10.08 4.22 -2.55
CA ASP A 21 10.69 3.45 -1.48
C ASP A 21 9.60 2.68 -0.71
N TYR A 22 9.88 1.39 -0.43
CA TYR A 22 8.92 0.50 0.22
C TYR A 22 9.60 -0.55 1.10
N GLU A 23 8.84 -1.07 2.05
CA GLU A 23 9.20 -2.21 2.88
C GLU A 23 8.07 -3.24 2.90
N ILE A 24 8.42 -4.53 2.79
CA ILE A 24 7.48 -5.63 2.97
C ILE A 24 7.74 -6.29 4.33
N ASN A 25 6.80 -6.12 5.26
CA ASN A 25 6.87 -6.67 6.60
C ASN A 25 5.98 -7.92 6.73
N TRP A 26 6.60 -9.06 7.01
CA TRP A 26 5.88 -10.32 7.21
C TRP A 26 5.64 -10.60 8.71
N ASP A 27 4.46 -10.21 9.22
CA ASP A 27 3.98 -10.63 10.55
C ASP A 27 3.47 -12.08 10.53
N LYS A 28 4.44 -12.95 10.72
CA LYS A 28 4.30 -14.40 10.90
C LYS A 28 3.28 -14.80 11.97
N LYS A 29 3.22 -14.06 13.10
CA LYS A 29 2.35 -14.41 14.23
C LYS A 29 0.91 -13.99 13.97
N ASN A 30 0.74 -12.83 13.34
CA ASN A 30 -0.58 -12.30 13.00
C ASN A 30 -1.12 -12.81 11.66
N HIS A 31 -0.37 -13.67 10.96
CA HIS A 31 -0.75 -14.17 9.64
C HIS A 31 -1.00 -13.02 8.64
N ALA A 32 -0.15 -12.00 8.67
CA ALA A 32 -0.32 -10.81 7.83
C ALA A 32 0.98 -10.49 7.09
N VAL A 33 0.86 -9.81 5.95
CA VAL A 33 1.97 -9.23 5.20
C VAL A 33 1.58 -7.78 4.94
N GLU A 34 2.42 -6.86 5.36
CA GLU A 34 2.23 -5.42 5.22
C GLU A 34 3.19 -4.90 4.16
N VAL A 35 2.71 -4.01 3.30
CA VAL A 35 3.50 -3.27 2.32
C VAL A 35 3.42 -1.81 2.72
N ALA A 36 4.48 -1.30 3.34
CA ALA A 36 4.63 0.11 3.67
C ALA A 36 5.39 0.80 2.53
N PHE A 37 5.01 2.03 2.20
CA PHE A 37 5.69 2.84 1.19
C PHE A 37 5.76 4.30 1.61
N LEU A 38 6.75 5.01 1.06
CA LEU A 38 7.08 6.38 1.42
C LEU A 38 6.90 7.32 0.23
N LEU A 39 6.12 8.38 0.42
CA LEU A 39 6.06 9.52 -0.48
C LEU A 39 6.92 10.66 0.10
N GLU A 40 7.89 11.12 -0.69
CA GLU A 40 8.76 12.23 -0.32
C GLU A 40 8.44 13.48 -1.14
N VAL A 41 8.16 14.59 -0.46
CA VAL A 41 7.88 15.88 -1.11
C VAL A 41 8.70 16.99 -0.48
N GLN A 42 9.37 17.76 -1.33
CA GLN A 42 10.08 18.95 -0.88
C GLN A 42 9.09 20.05 -0.48
N ASN A 43 9.37 20.74 0.61
CA ASN A 43 8.58 21.87 1.10
C ASN A 43 9.40 23.18 1.02
N PRO A 44 9.78 23.65 -0.18
CA PRO A 44 10.62 24.84 -0.32
C PRO A 44 9.94 26.12 0.16
N GLY A 45 8.60 26.12 0.27
CA GLY A 45 7.81 27.22 0.81
C GLY A 45 7.89 27.34 2.33
N GLY A 46 8.39 26.32 3.03
CA GLY A 46 8.39 26.26 4.49
C GLY A 46 6.98 26.34 5.07
N ILE A 47 6.02 25.68 4.41
CA ILE A 47 4.63 25.66 4.83
C ILE A 47 4.52 24.82 6.09
N GLU A 48 4.01 25.42 7.16
CA GLU A 48 3.79 24.71 8.41
C GLU A 48 2.60 23.75 8.25
N THR A 49 2.89 22.46 8.37
CA THR A 49 1.91 21.37 8.36
C THR A 49 1.85 20.75 9.75
N VAL A 50 0.75 20.08 10.06
CA VAL A 50 0.55 19.39 11.33
C VAL A 50 0.17 17.94 11.04
N ASP A 51 0.92 16.99 11.59
CA ASP A 51 0.61 15.57 11.44
C ASP A 51 -0.58 15.12 12.30
N ALA A 52 -0.97 13.85 12.16
CA ALA A 52 -2.08 13.27 12.93
C ALA A 52 -1.83 13.21 14.44
N GLU A 53 -0.58 13.28 14.90
CA GLU A 53 -0.20 13.34 16.32
C GLU A 53 -0.18 14.77 16.87
N GLY A 54 -0.37 15.77 16.00
CA GLY A 54 -0.37 17.18 16.35
C GLY A 54 1.02 17.83 16.33
N ASN A 55 2.02 17.19 15.72
CA ASN A 55 3.35 17.75 15.57
C ASN A 55 3.38 18.69 14.37
N ALA A 56 3.76 19.95 14.62
CA ALA A 56 3.94 20.93 13.56
C ALA A 56 5.35 20.86 12.96
N SER A 57 5.46 20.92 11.64
CA SER A 57 6.73 20.99 10.92
C SER A 57 6.61 21.82 9.64
N ALA A 58 7.71 22.48 9.28
CA ALA A 58 7.88 23.19 8.01
C ALA A 58 9.01 22.58 7.15
N GLU A 59 9.47 21.38 7.52
CA GLU A 59 10.48 20.62 6.77
C GLU A 59 9.85 19.91 5.55
N ASP A 60 10.70 19.20 4.80
CA ASP A 60 10.25 18.29 3.75
C ASP A 60 9.34 17.21 4.34
N ILE A 61 8.34 16.78 3.55
CA ILE A 61 7.32 15.83 4.00
C ILE A 61 7.74 14.41 3.61
N TYR A 62 7.68 13.54 4.61
CA TYR A 62 7.85 12.09 4.52
C TYR A 62 6.53 11.44 4.91
N PHE A 63 5.69 11.14 3.91
CA PHE A 63 4.35 10.60 4.13
C PHE A 63 4.36 9.08 3.91
N GLU A 64 4.26 8.33 5.00
CA GLU A 64 4.27 6.87 4.99
C GLU A 64 2.84 6.32 4.98
N GLU A 65 2.60 5.33 4.13
CA GLU A 65 1.32 4.62 4.04
C GLU A 65 1.51 3.12 3.94
N ALA A 66 0.48 2.35 4.29
CA ALA A 66 0.58 0.90 4.32
C ALA A 66 -0.66 0.17 3.79
N VAL A 67 -0.45 -0.91 3.04
CA VAL A 67 -1.49 -1.88 2.64
C VAL A 67 -1.25 -3.23 3.32
N LEU A 68 -2.31 -3.80 3.90
CA LEU A 68 -2.25 -5.06 4.64
C LEU A 68 -2.86 -6.23 3.86
N PHE A 69 -2.10 -7.27 3.60
CA PHE A 69 -2.62 -8.60 3.24
C PHE A 69 -2.88 -9.43 4.50
N TYR A 70 -4.13 -9.78 4.76
CA TYR A 70 -4.51 -10.42 6.03
C TYR A 70 -5.29 -11.74 5.88
N ASN A 71 -5.18 -12.60 6.89
CA ASN A 71 -6.01 -13.78 7.03
C ASN A 71 -7.33 -13.41 7.72
N PRO A 72 -8.49 -13.51 7.04
CA PRO A 72 -9.77 -13.07 7.60
C PRO A 72 -10.22 -13.84 8.85
N THR A 73 -9.65 -15.02 9.10
CA THR A 73 -9.99 -15.85 10.25
C THR A 73 -9.03 -15.70 11.43
N LYS A 74 -7.81 -15.20 11.19
CA LYS A 74 -6.73 -15.23 12.19
C LYS A 74 -6.12 -13.87 12.50
N SER A 75 -6.04 -12.99 11.51
CA SER A 75 -5.40 -11.69 11.70
C SER A 75 -6.26 -10.79 12.57
N ARG A 76 -5.59 -9.90 13.29
CA ARG A 76 -6.17 -8.85 14.13
C ARG A 76 -5.44 -7.55 13.82
N PHE A 77 -6.21 -6.52 13.50
CA PHE A 77 -5.72 -5.20 13.12
C PHE A 77 -6.86 -4.19 13.22
N GLU A 78 -6.51 -2.91 13.22
CA GLU A 78 -7.43 -1.78 13.10
C GLU A 78 -7.36 -1.29 11.65
N ALA A 79 -8.50 -1.27 10.96
CA ALA A 79 -8.52 -0.98 9.52
C ALA A 79 -8.12 0.46 9.20
N GLU A 80 -8.29 1.39 10.14
CA GLU A 80 -7.92 2.80 10.02
C GLU A 80 -6.40 3.05 10.01
N ASN A 81 -5.60 2.06 10.41
CA ASN A 81 -4.14 2.15 10.37
C ASN A 81 -3.54 1.79 8.99
N TYR A 82 -4.39 1.58 7.99
CA TYR A 82 -3.99 1.10 6.67
C TYR A 82 -4.77 1.82 5.58
N LEU A 83 -4.08 2.23 4.52
CA LEU A 83 -4.68 2.70 3.27
C LEU A 83 -5.68 1.68 2.71
N ALA A 84 -5.33 0.39 2.78
CA ALA A 84 -6.22 -0.71 2.44
C ALA A 84 -5.89 -2.00 3.20
N ALA A 85 -6.91 -2.83 3.43
CA ALA A 85 -6.75 -4.17 3.97
C ALA A 85 -7.36 -5.21 3.03
N LEU A 86 -6.53 -6.06 2.44
CA LEU A 86 -6.86 -7.03 1.41
C LEU A 86 -6.84 -8.47 1.98
N PRO A 87 -7.97 -9.19 1.99
CA PRO A 87 -7.99 -10.56 2.51
C PRO A 87 -7.33 -11.53 1.54
N TYR A 88 -6.60 -12.52 2.06
CA TYR A 88 -6.14 -13.67 1.27
C TYR A 88 -6.70 -15.00 1.80
N GLU A 89 -6.85 -15.99 0.92
CA GLU A 89 -7.20 -17.35 1.34
C GLU A 89 -5.92 -18.14 1.63
N PRO A 90 -5.63 -18.63 2.85
CA PRO A 90 -4.29 -19.13 3.19
C PRO A 90 -3.78 -20.32 2.35
N LYS A 91 -4.68 -21.24 1.97
CA LYS A 91 -4.32 -22.47 1.23
C LYS A 91 -4.11 -22.20 -0.27
N LYS A 92 -4.95 -21.35 -0.85
CA LYS A 92 -4.89 -20.95 -2.26
C LYS A 92 -3.85 -19.84 -2.45
N GLY A 93 -3.90 -18.85 -1.58
CA GLY A 93 -3.09 -17.64 -1.53
C GLY A 93 -3.52 -16.66 -2.61
N LEU A 94 -2.54 -15.99 -3.23
CA LEU A 94 -2.76 -14.96 -4.23
C LEU A 94 -2.13 -15.40 -5.56
N SER A 95 -2.75 -15.00 -6.67
CA SER A 95 -2.17 -15.24 -7.99
C SER A 95 -1.11 -14.21 -8.35
N ARG A 96 -0.21 -14.54 -9.27
CA ARG A 96 0.72 -13.54 -9.81
C ARG A 96 -0.05 -12.44 -10.54
N GLU A 97 -1.11 -12.78 -11.27
CA GLU A 97 -1.93 -11.80 -11.98
C GLU A 97 -2.58 -10.79 -11.04
N PHE A 98 -3.12 -11.25 -9.90
CA PHE A 98 -3.62 -10.35 -8.85
C PHE A 98 -2.51 -9.48 -8.26
N LEU A 99 -1.33 -10.04 -7.98
CA LEU A 99 -0.22 -9.27 -7.40
C LEU A 99 0.32 -8.22 -8.37
N THR A 100 0.50 -8.56 -9.64
CA THR A 100 0.87 -7.58 -10.68
C THR A 100 -0.17 -6.47 -10.78
N TYR A 101 -1.46 -6.81 -10.78
CA TYR A 101 -2.54 -5.83 -10.75
C TYR A 101 -2.52 -4.94 -9.50
N PHE A 102 -2.31 -5.55 -8.33
CA PHE A 102 -2.18 -4.82 -7.07
C PHE A 102 -1.04 -3.81 -7.12
N VAL A 103 0.15 -4.20 -7.62
CA VAL A 103 1.29 -3.28 -7.72
C VAL A 103 0.99 -2.14 -8.70
N ASP A 104 0.39 -2.44 -9.85
CA ASP A 104 -0.02 -1.40 -10.82
C ASP A 104 -1.02 -0.41 -10.23
N PHE A 105 -2.03 -0.91 -9.52
CA PHE A 105 -3.02 -0.06 -8.86
C PHE A 105 -2.40 0.75 -7.70
N LEU A 106 -1.53 0.14 -6.91
CA LEU A 106 -0.82 0.83 -5.82
C LEU A 106 0.08 1.93 -6.39
N THR A 107 0.80 1.68 -7.49
CA THR A 107 1.60 2.69 -8.18
C THR A 107 0.73 3.88 -8.61
N GLN A 108 -0.39 3.63 -9.30
CA GLN A 108 -1.31 4.70 -9.71
C GLN A 108 -1.88 5.48 -8.53
N THR A 109 -2.21 4.78 -7.44
CA THR A 109 -2.70 5.40 -6.20
C THR A 109 -1.62 6.29 -5.58
N ALA A 110 -0.39 5.79 -5.46
CA ALA A 110 0.75 6.50 -4.89
C ALA A 110 1.18 7.72 -5.74
N GLU A 111 1.19 7.60 -7.07
CA GLU A 111 1.42 8.72 -7.98
C GLU A 111 0.34 9.80 -7.82
N SER A 112 -0.93 9.41 -7.79
CA SER A 112 -2.03 10.35 -7.58
C SER A 112 -1.99 10.99 -6.18
N GLY A 113 -1.59 10.23 -5.15
CA GLY A 113 -1.43 10.73 -3.79
C GLY A 113 -0.28 11.74 -3.70
N LEU A 114 0.84 11.46 -4.37
CA LEU A 114 1.98 12.36 -4.47
C LEU A 114 1.62 13.67 -5.16
N ASP A 115 0.90 13.61 -6.29
CA ASP A 115 0.40 14.80 -7.00
C ASP A 115 -0.53 15.64 -6.10
N ALA A 116 -1.47 14.98 -5.40
CA ALA A 116 -2.37 15.66 -4.48
C ALA A 116 -1.65 16.26 -3.27
N LEU A 117 -0.58 15.64 -2.76
CA LEU A 117 0.25 16.20 -1.69
C LEU A 117 1.03 17.43 -2.17
N MET A 118 1.54 17.41 -3.40
CA MET A 118 2.15 18.59 -4.01
C MET A 118 1.15 19.72 -4.22
N ASP A 119 -0.07 19.41 -4.66
CA ASP A 119 -1.15 20.41 -4.81
C ASP A 119 -1.56 21.00 -3.46
N PHE A 120 -1.66 20.18 -2.40
CA PHE A 120 -1.90 20.65 -1.03
C PHE A 120 -0.84 21.66 -0.57
N LEU A 121 0.43 21.40 -0.85
CA LEU A 121 1.51 22.36 -0.56
C LEU A 121 1.50 23.59 -1.46
N ALA A 122 0.93 23.52 -2.66
CA ALA A 122 0.86 24.67 -3.56
C ALA A 122 -0.33 25.59 -3.25
N ASP A 123 -1.36 25.09 -2.58
CA ASP A 123 -2.62 25.80 -2.32
C ASP A 123 -2.72 26.27 -0.85
N SER A 124 -2.60 27.59 -0.64
CA SER A 124 -2.76 28.20 0.68
C SER A 124 -4.17 28.11 1.27
N GLU A 125 -5.18 27.75 0.47
CA GLU A 125 -6.55 27.53 0.94
C GLU A 125 -6.81 26.06 1.31
N ALA A 126 -5.91 25.13 0.97
CA ALA A 126 -6.05 23.73 1.32
C ALA A 126 -5.90 23.54 2.84
N ALA A 127 -6.87 22.85 3.44
CA ALA A 127 -6.94 22.68 4.89
C ALA A 127 -6.32 21.35 5.36
N GLU A 128 -6.51 20.28 4.59
CA GLU A 128 -6.06 18.94 4.94
C GLU A 128 -5.71 18.15 3.66
N PHE A 129 -4.81 17.18 3.83
CA PHE A 129 -4.49 16.17 2.84
C PHE A 129 -4.66 14.79 3.46
N GLU A 130 -5.31 13.90 2.73
CA GLU A 130 -5.45 12.48 3.08
C GLU A 130 -5.33 11.66 1.81
N MET A 131 -4.60 10.55 1.88
CA MET A 131 -4.51 9.60 0.78
C MET A 131 -5.68 8.62 0.84
N ALA A 132 -6.33 8.38 -0.30
CA ALA A 132 -7.52 7.54 -0.35
C ALA A 132 -7.36 6.34 -1.29
N TRP A 133 -7.75 5.16 -0.81
CA TRP A 133 -7.86 3.97 -1.64
C TRP A 133 -9.23 3.89 -2.33
N ASN A 134 -9.24 3.92 -3.66
CA ASN A 134 -10.49 3.75 -4.41
C ASN A 134 -10.90 2.27 -4.50
N ALA A 135 -11.57 1.79 -3.44
CA ALA A 135 -11.99 0.39 -3.33
C ALA A 135 -12.92 -0.07 -4.47
N GLU A 136 -13.78 0.82 -4.99
CA GLU A 136 -14.68 0.50 -6.10
C GLU A 136 -13.90 0.28 -7.39
N ALA A 137 -12.97 1.18 -7.73
CA ALA A 137 -12.10 1.02 -8.90
C ALA A 137 -11.21 -0.22 -8.78
N PHE A 138 -10.71 -0.50 -7.57
CA PHE A 138 -9.92 -1.70 -7.30
C PHE A 138 -10.71 -2.99 -7.55
N GLU A 139 -11.92 -3.12 -6.99
CA GLU A 139 -12.73 -4.33 -7.18
C GLU A 139 -13.21 -4.48 -8.64
N ASN A 140 -13.50 -3.37 -9.33
CA ASN A 140 -13.86 -3.39 -10.75
C ASN A 140 -12.70 -3.91 -11.62
N GLY A 141 -11.48 -3.40 -11.42
CA GLY A 141 -10.32 -3.90 -12.17
C GLY A 141 -9.95 -5.34 -11.81
N ARG A 142 -10.12 -5.72 -10.54
CA ARG A 142 -9.93 -7.10 -10.08
C ARG A 142 -10.90 -8.08 -10.74
N ALA A 143 -12.13 -7.67 -11.01
CA ALA A 143 -13.15 -8.53 -11.62
C ALA A 143 -12.81 -8.97 -13.06
N ASP A 144 -11.98 -8.18 -13.76
CA ASP A 144 -11.54 -8.47 -15.13
C ASP A 144 -10.31 -9.39 -15.19
N LEU A 145 -9.72 -9.74 -14.05
CA LEU A 145 -8.52 -10.58 -13.99
C LEU A 145 -8.84 -12.04 -14.32
N THR A 146 -8.06 -12.59 -15.25
CA THR A 146 -7.99 -14.04 -15.47
C THR A 146 -6.81 -14.62 -14.69
N GLU A 147 -7.08 -15.06 -13.47
CA GLU A 147 -6.06 -15.63 -12.58
C GLU A 147 -5.76 -17.09 -12.91
N THR A 148 -4.47 -17.44 -13.10
CA THR A 148 -4.08 -18.81 -13.48
C THR A 148 -3.28 -19.52 -12.41
N THR A 149 -2.22 -18.87 -11.92
CA THR A 149 -1.22 -19.50 -11.07
C THR A 149 -1.26 -18.88 -9.69
N PHE A 150 -1.71 -19.68 -8.72
CA PHE A 150 -1.83 -19.26 -7.33
C PHE A 150 -0.65 -19.72 -6.49
N TYR A 151 -0.24 -18.84 -5.58
CA TYR A 151 0.86 -19.07 -4.65
C TYR A 151 0.32 -18.97 -3.22
N PRO A 152 0.42 -20.04 -2.41
CA PRO A 152 -0.14 -20.06 -1.07
C PRO A 152 0.55 -19.04 -0.15
N TYR A 153 -0.04 -18.77 1.01
CA TYR A 153 0.68 -18.05 2.08
C TYR A 153 1.94 -18.84 2.51
N PRO A 154 3.08 -18.17 2.78
CA PRO A 154 4.31 -18.86 3.16
C PRO A 154 4.12 -19.84 4.31
N ARG A 155 4.73 -21.02 4.18
CA ARG A 155 4.75 -22.04 5.23
C ARG A 155 6.02 -21.87 6.06
N TYR A 156 5.87 -22.06 7.37
CA TYR A 156 6.98 -22.19 8.31
C TYR A 156 7.76 -23.48 8.11
#